data_AF-A0A429MTV7-F1
#
_entry.id   AF-A0A429MTV7-F1
#
_cell.length_a   1.000
_cell.length_b   1.000
_cell.length_c   1.000
_cell.angle_alpha   90.00
_cell.angle_beta   90.00
_cell.angle_gamma   90.00
#
_symmetry.space_group_name_H-M   'P 1'
#
loop_
_entity.id
_entity.type
_entity.pdbx_description
1 polymer ?
#
loop_
_entity_poly.entity_id
_entity_poly.type
_entity_poly.pdbx_seq_one_letter_code
_entity_poly.pdbx_strand_id
1 'polypeptide(L)'
;GTKGISLFIVPKFNVDDEGNLEDRNKVVCSAIEHKMGIHGNATCVLNFDGAKGYLIGPENRGLNCMFTFMNTARIGTAVQGLAASEISFQGALSYAKERLAMRSLSGPKYPDKNADPIIVHPAVRSMLMTQKAFSEGGRALAYFLAQHVDIVESSNDQEQQKHSDELLAFLTPIAKAFLTESGNESAKHGVQVFGGHGFIVEHGMEQIVRDARISTLYEGTTEIQSLDLLARKVLKSEGKLLKNMTDLIDQFISQHQSNEVLKPYLEKLAELKQQWLSLTKSIAEEAKHNPEEIGAASVDYLYFSSYVVFAYLWARMAQVAHEKLESGTQEEAFYKAKLTTAKFFYQKLLHRTQSHAASIESGAESVMELDQDAFAF
;
A
#
# COMPACT_ATOMS: atom_id res chain seq x y z
N GLY A 1 14.35 23.83 15.74
CA GLY A 1 13.47 22.65 15.51
C GLY A 1 12.67 22.83 14.22
N THR A 2 11.79 21.90 13.89
CA THR A 2 11.02 21.88 12.61
C THR A 2 10.26 23.16 12.28
N LYS A 3 9.84 23.93 13.30
CA LYS A 3 9.19 25.25 13.16
C LYS A 3 10.06 26.35 12.52
N GLY A 4 11.38 26.16 12.43
CA GLY A 4 12.31 27.12 11.81
C GLY A 4 12.79 26.71 10.43
N ILE A 5 12.13 25.73 9.80
CA ILE A 5 12.53 25.23 8.48
C ILE A 5 11.81 26.05 7.40
N SER A 6 12.58 26.60 6.46
CA SER A 6 12.10 27.23 5.22
C SER A 6 12.35 26.30 4.02
N LEU A 7 11.58 26.45 2.95
CA LEU A 7 11.74 25.69 1.71
C LEU A 7 12.34 26.59 0.62
N PHE A 8 13.31 26.09 -0.14
CA PHE A 8 13.99 26.89 -1.17
C PHE A 8 14.08 26.12 -2.49
N ILE A 9 13.92 26.83 -3.62
CA ILE A 9 14.41 26.36 -4.92
C ILE A 9 15.91 26.62 -4.96
N VAL A 10 16.71 25.58 -5.18
CA VAL A 10 18.16 25.71 -5.38
C VAL A 10 18.52 25.08 -6.72
N PRO A 11 18.66 25.88 -7.80
CA PRO A 11 18.87 25.33 -9.12
C PRO A 11 20.32 24.86 -9.29
N LYS A 12 20.56 23.88 -10.17
CA LYS A 12 21.91 23.40 -10.51
C LYS A 12 22.76 24.46 -11.23
N PHE A 13 22.09 25.29 -12.04
CA PHE A 13 22.66 26.44 -12.74
C PHE A 13 21.83 27.65 -12.36
N ASN A 14 22.46 28.82 -12.20
CA ASN A 14 21.73 30.06 -12.07
C ASN A 14 20.97 30.35 -13.37
N VAL A 15 19.92 31.16 -13.28
CA VAL A 15 19.11 31.56 -14.43
C VAL A 15 18.85 33.07 -14.35
N ASP A 16 18.85 33.71 -15.51
CA ASP A 16 18.46 35.12 -15.67
C ASP A 16 16.91 35.28 -15.66
N ASP A 17 16.45 36.52 -15.77
CA ASP A 17 15.02 36.85 -15.75
C ASP A 17 14.28 36.32 -16.98
N GLU A 18 14.99 36.09 -18.09
CA GLU A 18 14.49 35.48 -19.33
C GLU A 18 14.49 33.93 -19.30
N GLY A 19 15.08 33.32 -18.27
CA GLY A 19 15.18 31.87 -18.08
C GLY A 19 16.35 31.20 -18.80
N ASN A 20 17.33 31.95 -19.30
CA ASN A 20 18.56 31.41 -19.86
C ASN A 20 19.49 30.91 -18.76
N LEU A 21 20.28 29.88 -19.07
CA LEU A 21 21.26 29.32 -18.15
C LEU A 21 22.46 30.27 -17.98
N GLU A 22 22.80 30.56 -16.73
CA GLU A 22 24.00 31.29 -16.34
C GLU A 22 25.07 30.34 -15.78
N ASP A 23 25.89 30.83 -14.85
CA ASP A 23 26.94 30.07 -14.19
C ASP A 23 26.40 28.93 -13.33
N ARG A 24 27.25 27.93 -13.10
CA ARG A 24 26.89 26.77 -12.28
C ARG A 24 26.75 27.21 -10.81
N ASN A 25 25.59 26.92 -10.22
CA ASN A 25 25.37 27.20 -8.82
C ASN A 25 26.21 26.28 -7.93
N LYS A 26 26.41 26.66 -6.67
CA LYS A 26 27.28 25.94 -5.72
C LYS A 26 26.56 24.79 -5.00
N VAL A 27 25.83 23.98 -5.77
CA VAL A 27 25.24 22.71 -5.35
C VAL A 27 25.92 21.57 -6.13
N VAL A 28 26.54 20.64 -5.40
CA VAL A 28 27.37 19.58 -5.98
C VAL A 28 27.00 18.22 -5.40
N CYS A 29 26.88 17.22 -6.26
CA CYS A 29 26.84 15.81 -5.85
C CYS A 29 28.26 15.36 -5.49
N SER A 30 28.51 15.08 -4.21
CA SER A 30 29.83 14.71 -3.70
C SER A 30 30.06 13.20 -3.64
N ALA A 31 28.99 12.41 -3.55
CA ALA A 31 29.03 10.95 -3.54
C ALA A 31 27.71 10.36 -4.04
N ILE A 32 27.76 9.10 -4.48
CA ILE A 32 26.59 8.29 -4.85
C ILE A 32 26.58 7.03 -4.00
N GLU A 33 25.41 6.68 -3.45
CA GLU A 33 25.25 5.54 -2.55
C GLU A 33 25.25 4.18 -3.28
N HIS A 34 25.94 3.20 -2.69
CA HIS A 34 25.87 1.79 -3.08
C HIS A 34 24.66 1.12 -2.41
N LYS A 35 23.60 0.90 -3.19
CA LYS A 35 22.30 0.42 -2.71
C LYS A 35 22.10 -1.07 -2.97
N MET A 36 21.15 -1.68 -2.24
CA MET A 36 20.64 -3.03 -2.49
C MET A 36 20.00 -3.19 -3.88
N GLY A 37 19.21 -2.21 -4.31
CA GLY A 37 18.48 -2.20 -5.57
C GLY A 37 18.43 -0.80 -6.17
N ILE A 38 17.55 -0.61 -7.15
CA ILE A 38 17.30 0.62 -7.92
C ILE A 38 18.61 1.28 -8.38
N HIS A 39 19.57 0.47 -8.85
CA HIS A 39 20.92 0.94 -9.18
C HIS A 39 20.93 2.00 -10.29
N GLY A 40 19.94 1.97 -11.19
CA GLY A 40 19.77 2.99 -12.23
C GLY A 40 19.33 4.37 -11.70
N ASN A 41 18.94 4.47 -10.43
CA ASN A 41 18.60 5.74 -9.78
C ASN A 41 19.79 6.22 -8.92
N ALA A 42 20.36 7.37 -9.27
CA ALA A 42 21.45 7.98 -8.51
C ALA A 42 20.91 8.56 -7.20
N THR A 43 21.38 8.03 -6.07
CA THR A 43 21.07 8.53 -4.74
C THR A 43 22.31 9.21 -4.22
N CYS A 44 22.22 10.51 -3.97
CA CYS A 44 23.38 11.39 -3.90
C CYS A 44 23.53 12.03 -2.53
N VAL A 45 24.77 12.19 -2.08
CA VAL A 45 25.11 13.20 -1.07
C VAL A 45 25.22 14.53 -1.79
N LEU A 46 24.38 15.51 -1.41
CA LEU A 46 24.39 16.85 -1.99
C LEU A 46 25.02 17.85 -1.02
N ASN A 47 26.05 18.55 -1.48
CA ASN A 47 26.71 19.62 -0.74
C ASN A 47 26.26 20.98 -1.29
N PHE A 48 25.86 21.86 -0.38
CA PHE A 48 25.43 23.22 -0.66
C PHE A 48 26.39 24.18 0.06
N ASP A 49 27.24 24.88 -0.67
CA ASP A 49 28.23 25.80 -0.08
C ASP A 49 28.20 27.16 -0.78
N GLY A 50 27.54 28.14 -0.15
CA GLY A 50 27.24 29.42 -0.80
C GLY A 50 26.33 29.29 -2.02
N ALA A 51 25.50 28.24 -2.06
CA ALA A 51 24.52 28.03 -3.13
C ALA A 51 23.43 29.10 -3.08
N LYS A 52 23.11 29.68 -4.24
CA LYS A 52 21.99 30.63 -4.37
C LYS A 52 20.68 29.84 -4.27
N GLY A 53 19.81 30.23 -3.35
CA GLY A 53 18.50 29.63 -3.14
C GLY A 53 17.40 30.68 -3.09
N TYR A 54 16.20 30.32 -3.53
CA TYR A 54 15.04 31.20 -3.63
C TYR A 54 13.93 30.67 -2.75
N LEU A 55 13.48 31.48 -1.78
CA LEU A 55 12.47 31.06 -0.81
C LEU A 55 11.14 30.71 -1.51
N ILE A 56 10.57 29.56 -1.17
CA ILE A 56 9.22 29.15 -1.56
C ILE A 56 8.29 29.37 -0.37
N GLY A 57 7.27 30.21 -0.56
CA GLY A 57 6.29 30.50 0.47
C GLY A 57 6.84 31.33 1.63
N PRO A 58 6.16 31.34 2.79
CA PRO A 58 6.59 32.13 3.94
C PRO A 58 7.83 31.55 4.62
N GLU A 59 8.65 32.44 5.19
CA GLU A 59 9.78 32.06 6.04
C GLU A 59 9.30 31.17 7.20
N ASN A 60 10.10 30.15 7.55
CA ASN A 60 9.87 29.22 8.65
C ASN A 60 8.59 28.36 8.50
N ARG A 61 8.04 28.28 7.27
CA ARG A 61 6.86 27.47 6.92
C ARG A 61 7.18 26.41 5.85
N GLY A 62 8.45 26.08 5.65
CA GLY A 62 8.91 25.18 4.61
C GLY A 62 8.29 23.77 4.69
N LEU A 63 8.17 23.20 5.89
CA LEU A 63 7.50 21.91 6.06
C LEU A 63 6.02 21.96 5.67
N ASN A 64 5.30 23.05 6.00
CA ASN A 64 3.92 23.22 5.59
C ASN A 64 3.79 23.24 4.06
N CYS A 65 4.71 23.94 3.39
CA CYS A 65 4.80 23.94 1.93
C CYS A 65 5.15 22.55 1.39
N MET A 66 6.03 21.78 2.04
CA MET A 66 6.35 20.42 1.61
C MET A 66 5.15 19.47 1.70
N PHE A 67 4.36 19.58 2.76
CA PHE A 67 3.21 18.70 2.96
C PHE A 67 2.11 18.86 1.91
N THR A 68 2.06 19.97 1.16
CA THR A 68 1.04 20.15 0.10
C THR A 68 1.20 19.17 -1.05
N PHE A 69 2.43 18.72 -1.35
CA PHE A 69 2.71 17.74 -2.41
C PHE A 69 3.06 16.34 -1.89
N MET A 70 3.14 16.15 -0.56
CA MET A 70 3.44 14.85 0.04
C MET A 70 2.37 13.80 -0.23
N ASN A 71 1.08 14.19 -0.34
CA ASN A 71 0.03 13.24 -0.67
C ASN A 71 0.28 12.59 -2.05
N THR A 72 0.53 13.40 -3.07
CA THR A 72 0.83 12.91 -4.43
C THR A 72 2.15 12.12 -4.48
N ALA A 73 3.19 12.58 -3.78
CA ALA A 73 4.47 11.86 -3.71
C ALA A 73 4.32 10.45 -3.07
N ARG A 74 3.51 10.34 -2.00
CA ARG A 74 3.23 9.06 -1.34
C ARG A 74 2.37 8.13 -2.19
N ILE A 75 1.42 8.67 -2.96
CA ILE A 75 0.69 7.88 -3.97
C ILE A 75 1.67 7.34 -5.02
N GLY A 76 2.61 8.16 -5.50
CA GLY A 76 3.68 7.72 -6.41
C GLY A 76 4.52 6.57 -5.83
N THR A 77 4.85 6.65 -4.54
CA THR A 77 5.54 5.56 -3.83
C THR A 77 4.67 4.30 -3.70
N ALA A 78 3.38 4.45 -3.39
CA ALA A 78 2.44 3.34 -3.32
C ALA A 78 2.35 2.58 -4.67
N VAL A 79 2.37 3.33 -5.79
CA VAL A 79 2.35 2.77 -7.14
C VAL A 79 3.60 1.92 -7.43
N GLN A 80 4.76 2.22 -6.84
CA GLN A 80 5.95 1.38 -7.01
C GLN A 80 5.76 0.00 -6.37
N GLY A 81 5.14 -0.06 -5.18
CA GLY A 81 4.77 -1.31 -4.52
C GLY A 81 3.75 -2.12 -5.32
N LEU A 82 2.74 -1.44 -5.87
CA LEU A 82 1.78 -2.04 -6.81
C LEU A 82 2.49 -2.59 -8.06
N ALA A 83 3.40 -1.83 -8.67
CA ALA A 83 4.14 -2.25 -9.84
C ALA A 83 4.99 -3.49 -9.54
N ALA A 84 5.64 -3.56 -8.38
CA ALA A 84 6.36 -4.74 -7.92
C ALA A 84 5.43 -5.97 -7.78
N SER A 85 4.22 -5.79 -7.25
CA SER A 85 3.22 -6.86 -7.20
C SER A 85 2.85 -7.37 -8.61
N GLU A 86 2.56 -6.45 -9.52
CA GLU A 86 2.13 -6.77 -10.88
C GLU A 86 3.22 -7.48 -11.69
N ILE A 87 4.44 -6.91 -11.74
CA ILE A 87 5.52 -7.49 -12.54
C ILE A 87 5.96 -8.85 -11.99
N SER A 88 5.96 -9.00 -10.66
CA SER A 88 6.22 -10.28 -10.02
C SER A 88 5.15 -11.32 -10.35
N PHE A 89 3.87 -10.93 -10.33
CA PHE A 89 2.75 -11.80 -10.71
C PHE A 89 2.86 -12.26 -12.17
N GLN A 90 3.11 -11.34 -13.10
CA GLN A 90 3.22 -11.66 -14.54
C GLN A 90 4.36 -12.64 -14.81
N GLY A 91 5.54 -12.39 -14.24
CA GLY A 91 6.69 -13.30 -14.35
C GLY A 91 6.41 -14.67 -13.75
N ALA A 92 5.92 -14.72 -12.51
CA ALA A 92 5.59 -15.95 -11.80
C ALA A 92 4.51 -16.78 -12.51
N LEU A 93 3.46 -16.13 -13.02
CA LEU A 93 2.37 -16.79 -13.73
C LEU A 93 2.85 -17.45 -15.02
N SER A 94 3.67 -16.74 -15.80
CA SER A 94 4.22 -17.26 -17.05
C SER A 94 5.05 -18.52 -16.77
N TYR A 95 6.01 -18.42 -15.84
CA TYR A 95 6.86 -19.55 -15.46
C TYR A 95 6.06 -20.74 -14.91
N ALA A 96 5.08 -20.49 -14.06
CA ALA A 96 4.30 -21.56 -13.43
C ALA A 96 3.45 -22.38 -14.43
N LYS A 97 3.05 -21.77 -15.56
CA LYS A 97 2.31 -22.45 -16.63
C LYS A 97 3.17 -23.38 -17.46
N GLU A 98 4.48 -23.14 -17.50
CA GLU A 98 5.41 -23.87 -18.37
C GLU A 98 6.27 -24.87 -17.59
N ARG A 99 6.73 -24.51 -16.40
CA ARG A 99 7.64 -25.34 -15.60
C ARG A 99 6.96 -26.64 -15.19
N LEU A 100 7.48 -27.76 -15.67
CA LEU A 100 7.00 -29.11 -15.32
C LEU A 100 7.73 -29.64 -14.07
N ALA A 101 6.98 -30.04 -13.05
CA ALA A 101 7.52 -30.75 -11.89
C ALA A 101 6.41 -31.47 -11.11
N MET A 102 6.65 -32.76 -10.82
CA MET A 102 5.72 -33.65 -10.11
C MET A 102 4.34 -33.80 -10.80
N ARG A 103 3.47 -34.65 -10.26
CA ARG A 103 2.07 -34.77 -10.69
C ARG A 103 1.16 -34.09 -9.69
N SER A 104 0.00 -33.61 -10.14
CA SER A 104 -1.03 -33.08 -9.26
C SER A 104 -1.49 -34.13 -8.25
N LEU A 105 -1.75 -33.69 -7.02
CA LEU A 105 -2.24 -34.53 -5.93
C LEU A 105 -3.59 -35.22 -6.22
N SER A 106 -4.36 -34.67 -7.17
CA SER A 106 -5.66 -35.22 -7.59
C SER A 106 -5.58 -36.04 -8.88
N GLY A 107 -4.40 -36.60 -9.15
CA GLY A 107 -4.08 -37.35 -10.38
C GLY A 107 -3.56 -36.45 -11.52
N PRO A 108 -2.88 -37.04 -12.53
CA PRO A 108 -2.26 -36.29 -13.62
C PRO A 108 -3.23 -35.34 -14.33
N LYS A 109 -2.86 -34.07 -14.46
CA LYS A 109 -3.65 -33.06 -15.20
C LYS A 109 -3.21 -32.92 -16.65
N TYR A 110 -1.97 -33.25 -16.94
CA TYR A 110 -1.40 -33.31 -18.29
C TYR A 110 -0.81 -34.71 -18.51
N PRO A 111 -1.65 -35.73 -18.77
CA PRO A 111 -1.22 -37.12 -18.89
C PRO A 111 -0.13 -37.33 -19.94
N ASP A 112 -0.19 -36.55 -21.03
CA ASP A 112 0.73 -36.65 -22.17
C ASP A 112 2.13 -36.05 -21.91
N LYS A 113 2.31 -35.30 -20.82
CA LYS A 113 3.61 -34.73 -20.41
C LYS A 113 4.27 -35.61 -19.36
N ASN A 114 5.58 -35.51 -19.17
CA ASN A 114 6.31 -36.28 -18.14
C ASN A 114 5.98 -35.86 -16.69
N ALA A 115 5.52 -34.62 -16.50
CA ALA A 115 5.05 -34.06 -15.24
C ALA A 115 3.99 -32.99 -15.52
N ASP A 116 3.24 -32.58 -14.49
CA ASP A 116 2.29 -31.48 -14.63
C ASP A 116 3.02 -30.13 -14.46
N PRO A 117 2.55 -29.06 -15.14
CA PRO A 117 3.01 -27.71 -14.86
C PRO A 117 2.75 -27.31 -13.40
N ILE A 118 3.68 -26.61 -12.77
CA ILE A 118 3.60 -26.35 -11.33
C ILE A 118 2.38 -25.51 -10.91
N ILE A 119 1.75 -24.78 -11.83
CA ILE A 119 0.50 -24.04 -11.58
C ILE A 119 -0.65 -24.93 -11.11
N VAL A 120 -0.61 -26.24 -11.33
CA VAL A 120 -1.67 -27.14 -10.82
C VAL A 120 -1.58 -27.37 -9.32
N HIS A 121 -0.43 -27.09 -8.69
CA HIS A 121 -0.18 -27.38 -7.29
C HIS A 121 -0.77 -26.32 -6.37
N PRO A 122 -1.54 -26.69 -5.33
CA PRO A 122 -2.22 -25.73 -4.45
C PRO A 122 -1.29 -24.68 -3.83
N ALA A 123 -0.08 -25.06 -3.42
CA ALA A 123 0.89 -24.13 -2.82
C ALA A 123 1.33 -23.03 -3.80
N VAL A 124 1.59 -23.40 -5.06
CA VAL A 124 1.92 -22.44 -6.14
C VAL A 124 0.73 -21.55 -6.46
N ARG A 125 -0.48 -22.13 -6.55
CA ARG A 125 -1.71 -21.36 -6.76
C ARG A 125 -1.94 -20.36 -5.63
N SER A 126 -1.66 -20.72 -4.38
CA SER A 126 -1.82 -19.81 -3.26
C SER A 126 -0.93 -18.57 -3.42
N MET A 127 0.36 -18.75 -3.78
CA MET A 127 1.27 -17.63 -4.03
C MET A 127 0.79 -16.74 -5.19
N LEU A 128 0.41 -17.36 -6.32
CA LEU A 128 -0.10 -16.62 -7.48
C LEU A 128 -1.40 -15.87 -7.18
N MET A 129 -2.31 -16.48 -6.42
CA MET A 129 -3.57 -15.84 -6.00
C MET A 129 -3.32 -14.69 -5.02
N THR A 130 -2.33 -14.80 -4.12
CA THR A 130 -1.91 -13.70 -3.25
C THR A 130 -1.40 -12.52 -4.08
N GLN A 131 -0.45 -12.76 -5.00
CA GLN A 131 0.09 -11.71 -5.87
C GLN A 131 -1.02 -11.04 -6.71
N LYS A 132 -1.91 -11.86 -7.29
CA LYS A 132 -3.05 -11.36 -8.07
C LYS A 132 -4.00 -10.51 -7.22
N ALA A 133 -4.33 -10.97 -6.02
CA ALA A 133 -5.25 -10.26 -5.12
C ALA A 133 -4.67 -8.91 -4.66
N PHE A 134 -3.37 -8.86 -4.36
CA PHE A 134 -2.71 -7.61 -4.00
C PHE A 134 -2.53 -6.67 -5.20
N SER A 135 -2.12 -7.18 -6.36
CA SER A 135 -1.99 -6.34 -7.55
C SER A 135 -3.33 -5.73 -7.98
N GLU A 136 -4.38 -6.54 -8.10
CA GLU A 136 -5.66 -6.03 -8.56
C GLU A 136 -6.36 -5.12 -7.54
N GLY A 137 -6.31 -5.48 -6.25
CA GLY A 137 -6.82 -4.62 -5.18
C GLY A 137 -6.03 -3.32 -5.03
N GLY A 138 -4.70 -3.40 -5.13
CA GLY A 138 -3.82 -2.24 -5.06
C GLY A 138 -4.02 -1.29 -6.24
N ARG A 139 -4.27 -1.83 -7.45
CA ARG A 139 -4.65 -1.02 -8.61
C ARG A 139 -5.98 -0.31 -8.42
N ALA A 140 -6.97 -0.99 -7.84
CA ALA A 140 -8.25 -0.37 -7.50
C ALA A 140 -8.06 0.78 -6.49
N LEU A 141 -7.21 0.61 -5.48
CA LEU A 141 -6.89 1.67 -4.51
C LEU A 141 -6.13 2.83 -5.17
N ALA A 142 -5.15 2.55 -6.02
CA ALA A 142 -4.41 3.59 -6.73
C ALA A 142 -5.32 4.45 -7.62
N TYR A 143 -6.23 3.83 -8.37
CA TYR A 143 -7.22 4.57 -9.17
C TYR A 143 -8.21 5.34 -8.31
N PHE A 144 -8.65 4.76 -7.19
CA PHE A 144 -9.54 5.44 -6.24
C PHE A 144 -8.89 6.72 -5.70
N LEU A 145 -7.60 6.65 -5.32
CA LEU A 145 -6.86 7.82 -4.85
C LEU A 145 -6.63 8.84 -5.96
N ALA A 146 -6.23 8.40 -7.16
CA ALA A 146 -6.03 9.29 -8.30
C ALA A 146 -7.31 10.08 -8.62
N GLN A 147 -8.48 9.43 -8.60
CA GLN A 147 -9.76 10.09 -8.80
C GLN A 147 -10.02 11.18 -7.75
N HIS A 148 -9.72 10.92 -6.47
CA HIS A 148 -9.87 11.93 -5.43
C HIS A 148 -8.86 13.07 -5.55
N VAL A 149 -7.64 12.82 -6.06
CA VAL A 149 -6.68 13.88 -6.40
C VAL A 149 -7.27 14.79 -7.46
N ASP A 150 -7.82 14.23 -8.55
CA ASP A 150 -8.46 15.02 -9.60
C ASP A 150 -9.63 15.86 -9.07
N ILE A 151 -10.45 15.31 -8.15
CA ILE A 151 -11.55 16.05 -7.51
C ILE A 151 -11.01 17.22 -6.69
N VAL A 152 -9.95 17.02 -5.89
CA VAL A 152 -9.34 18.09 -5.10
C VAL A 152 -8.81 19.20 -6.01
N GLU A 153 -8.11 18.84 -7.09
CA GLU A 153 -7.47 19.81 -7.97
C GLU A 153 -8.45 20.53 -8.92
N SER A 154 -9.50 19.84 -9.37
CA SER A 154 -10.31 20.30 -10.51
C SER A 154 -11.80 20.52 -10.21
N SER A 155 -12.32 20.10 -9.06
CA SER A 155 -13.75 20.30 -8.75
C SER A 155 -14.06 21.77 -8.45
N ASN A 156 -15.24 22.23 -8.88
CA ASN A 156 -15.78 23.55 -8.53
C ASN A 156 -16.62 23.51 -7.24
N ASP A 157 -16.84 22.32 -6.67
CA ASP A 157 -17.61 22.12 -5.44
C ASP A 157 -16.67 22.00 -4.23
N GLN A 158 -16.67 23.04 -3.39
CA GLN A 158 -15.80 23.12 -2.20
C GLN A 158 -16.05 22.00 -1.19
N GLU A 159 -17.28 21.50 -1.06
CA GLU A 159 -17.59 20.40 -0.15
C GLU A 159 -17.00 19.09 -0.67
N GLN A 160 -17.10 18.84 -1.98
CA GLN A 160 -16.48 17.68 -2.62
C GLN A 160 -14.95 17.71 -2.57
N GLN A 161 -14.35 18.88 -2.79
CA GLN A 161 -12.90 19.07 -2.63
C GLN A 161 -12.46 18.73 -1.21
N LYS A 162 -13.12 19.31 -0.21
CA LYS A 162 -12.81 19.07 1.20
C LYS A 162 -12.99 17.60 1.59
N HIS A 163 -14.09 16.97 1.20
CA HIS A 163 -14.34 15.56 1.51
C HIS A 163 -13.28 14.65 0.85
N SER A 164 -12.91 14.93 -0.39
CA SER A 164 -11.86 14.18 -1.10
C SER A 164 -10.48 14.37 -0.49
N ASP A 165 -10.12 15.59 -0.09
CA ASP A 165 -8.85 15.86 0.60
C ASP A 165 -8.80 15.13 1.96
N GLU A 166 -9.90 15.11 2.71
CA GLU A 166 -10.00 14.37 3.96
C GLU A 166 -9.87 12.85 3.77
N LEU A 167 -10.47 12.28 2.71
CA LEU A 167 -10.31 10.88 2.34
C LEU A 167 -8.87 10.57 1.91
N LEU A 168 -8.25 11.42 1.08
CA LEU A 168 -6.84 11.28 0.69
C LEU A 168 -5.92 11.32 1.91
N ALA A 169 -6.14 12.26 2.83
CA ALA A 169 -5.35 12.40 4.04
C ALA A 169 -5.36 11.12 4.90
N PHE A 170 -6.49 10.39 4.91
CA PHE A 170 -6.65 9.12 5.61
C PHE A 170 -6.04 7.93 4.85
N LEU A 171 -6.34 7.81 3.54
CA LEU A 171 -6.00 6.64 2.74
C LEU A 171 -4.57 6.65 2.21
N THR A 172 -3.93 7.81 2.08
CA THR A 172 -2.55 7.90 1.56
C THR A 172 -1.53 7.12 2.42
N PRO A 173 -1.49 7.24 3.77
CA PRO A 173 -0.57 6.42 4.57
C PRO A 173 -0.88 4.92 4.46
N ILE A 174 -2.17 4.54 4.37
CA ILE A 174 -2.61 3.16 4.11
C ILE A 174 -2.04 2.66 2.78
N ALA A 175 -2.24 3.42 1.69
CA ALA A 175 -1.77 3.03 0.38
C ALA A 175 -0.25 2.96 0.30
N LYS A 176 0.46 3.97 0.81
CA LYS A 176 1.93 4.01 0.83
C LYS A 176 2.45 2.75 1.51
N ALA A 177 2.05 2.51 2.75
CA ALA A 177 2.63 1.41 3.52
C ALA A 177 2.15 0.04 3.01
N PHE A 178 0.84 -0.16 2.84
CA PHE A 178 0.31 -1.47 2.49
C PHE A 178 0.68 -1.90 1.07
N LEU A 179 0.66 -1.01 0.07
CA LEU A 179 1.02 -1.39 -1.30
C LEU A 179 2.51 -1.67 -1.44
N THR A 180 3.37 -0.98 -0.68
CA THR A 180 4.82 -1.24 -0.70
C THR A 180 5.18 -2.53 0.02
N GLU A 181 4.57 -2.81 1.17
CA GLU A 181 4.79 -4.06 1.90
C GLU A 181 4.20 -5.27 1.17
N SER A 182 2.97 -5.17 0.64
CA SER A 182 2.36 -6.24 -0.18
C SER A 182 3.07 -6.42 -1.53
N GLY A 183 3.65 -5.34 -2.08
CA GLY A 183 4.61 -5.38 -3.19
C GLY A 183 5.84 -6.22 -2.86
N ASN A 184 6.41 -6.03 -1.66
CA ASN A 184 7.56 -6.79 -1.19
C ASN A 184 7.20 -8.28 -0.96
N GLU A 185 6.05 -8.57 -0.37
CA GLU A 185 5.52 -9.94 -0.23
C GLU A 185 5.33 -10.61 -1.61
N SER A 186 4.71 -9.89 -2.54
CA SER A 186 4.46 -10.38 -3.90
C SER A 186 5.77 -10.62 -4.66
N ALA A 187 6.78 -9.78 -4.49
CA ALA A 187 8.11 -9.97 -5.07
C ALA A 187 8.75 -11.28 -4.56
N LYS A 188 8.69 -11.53 -3.24
CA LYS A 188 9.20 -12.76 -2.61
C LYS A 188 8.48 -14.01 -3.13
N HIS A 189 7.15 -13.95 -3.28
CA HIS A 189 6.39 -15.03 -3.90
C HIS A 189 6.82 -15.31 -5.34
N GLY A 190 7.16 -14.29 -6.11
CA GLY A 190 7.63 -14.47 -7.48
C GLY A 190 8.94 -15.26 -7.55
N VAL A 191 9.91 -14.89 -6.72
CA VAL A 191 11.17 -15.66 -6.57
C VAL A 191 10.86 -17.10 -6.14
N GLN A 192 9.98 -17.28 -5.17
CA GLN A 192 9.63 -18.60 -4.64
C GLN A 192 8.96 -19.51 -5.69
N VAL A 193 8.11 -18.96 -6.56
CA VAL A 193 7.46 -19.71 -7.67
C VAL A 193 8.49 -20.23 -8.66
N PHE A 194 9.58 -19.49 -8.89
CA PHE A 194 10.69 -19.95 -9.75
C PHE A 194 11.57 -21.02 -9.07
N GLY A 195 11.50 -21.15 -7.74
CA GLY A 195 12.41 -22.00 -6.98
C GLY A 195 13.86 -21.50 -7.11
N GLY A 196 14.82 -22.42 -7.28
CA GLY A 196 16.24 -22.03 -7.43
C GLY A 196 16.52 -21.07 -8.59
N HIS A 197 15.72 -21.13 -9.66
CA HIS A 197 15.83 -20.20 -10.79
C HIS A 197 15.50 -18.76 -10.38
N GLY A 198 14.66 -18.56 -9.36
CA GLY A 198 14.27 -17.23 -8.90
C GLY A 198 15.43 -16.46 -8.28
N PHE A 199 16.50 -17.16 -7.87
CA PHE A 199 17.72 -16.58 -7.31
C PHE A 199 18.77 -16.25 -8.38
N ILE A 200 18.53 -16.59 -9.65
CA ILE A 200 19.45 -16.32 -10.75
C ILE A 200 19.09 -14.99 -11.41
N VAL A 201 20.08 -14.10 -11.52
CA VAL A 201 19.91 -12.72 -12.03
C VAL A 201 19.29 -12.67 -13.43
N GLU A 202 19.60 -13.64 -14.29
CA GLU A 202 19.10 -13.73 -15.68
C GLU A 202 17.57 -13.83 -15.77
N HIS A 203 16.90 -14.34 -14.72
CA HIS A 203 15.44 -14.42 -14.67
C HIS A 203 14.79 -13.12 -14.18
N GLY A 204 15.56 -12.19 -13.60
CA GLY A 204 15.09 -10.87 -13.17
C GLY A 204 14.18 -10.84 -11.93
N MET A 205 13.70 -11.98 -11.42
CA MET A 205 12.79 -12.02 -10.27
C MET A 205 13.43 -11.50 -8.99
N GLU A 206 14.72 -11.78 -8.78
CA GLU A 206 15.48 -11.28 -7.62
C GLU A 206 15.63 -9.76 -7.64
N GLN A 207 15.73 -9.14 -8.83
CA GLN A 207 15.78 -7.69 -8.97
C GLN A 207 14.50 -7.03 -8.44
N ILE A 208 13.33 -7.62 -8.70
CA ILE A 208 12.05 -7.09 -8.20
C ILE A 208 12.07 -7.03 -6.68
N VAL A 209 12.64 -8.04 -6.00
CA VAL A 209 12.76 -8.06 -4.53
C VAL A 209 13.68 -6.94 -4.04
N ARG A 210 14.84 -6.77 -4.67
CA ARG A 210 15.81 -5.72 -4.32
C ARG A 210 15.23 -4.32 -4.53
N ASP A 211 14.57 -4.11 -5.66
CA ASP A 211 14.04 -2.81 -6.06
C ASP A 211 12.77 -2.46 -5.28
N ALA A 212 11.93 -3.43 -4.92
CA ALA A 212 10.74 -3.19 -4.12
C ALA A 212 11.06 -2.75 -2.68
N ARG A 213 12.22 -3.14 -2.12
CA ARG A 213 12.51 -2.92 -0.70
C ARG A 213 12.64 -1.45 -0.34
N ILE A 214 13.18 -0.60 -1.21
CA ILE A 214 13.35 0.82 -0.87
C ILE A 214 12.02 1.54 -0.67
N SER A 215 10.95 1.08 -1.33
CA SER A 215 9.64 1.72 -1.28
C SER A 215 8.97 1.66 0.10
N THR A 216 9.35 0.70 0.94
CA THR A 216 8.88 0.60 2.33
C THR A 216 9.67 1.52 3.27
N LEU A 217 10.77 2.13 2.81
CA LEU A 217 11.71 2.87 3.65
C LEU A 217 11.66 4.38 3.39
N TYR A 218 11.81 4.81 2.13
CA TYR A 218 11.78 6.24 1.82
C TYR A 218 10.37 6.81 1.86
N GLU A 219 10.26 8.14 1.78
CA GLU A 219 8.98 8.86 1.90
C GLU A 219 8.22 8.50 3.19
N GLY A 220 8.96 8.13 4.24
CA GLY A 220 8.49 7.68 5.55
C GLY A 220 8.30 6.16 5.62
N THR A 221 8.97 5.50 6.55
CA THR A 221 8.88 4.04 6.75
C THR A 221 7.45 3.58 7.04
N THR A 222 7.20 2.28 6.96
CA THR A 222 5.91 1.67 7.35
C THR A 222 5.46 2.12 8.74
N GLU A 223 6.37 2.19 9.71
CA GLU A 223 6.12 2.64 11.09
C GLU A 223 5.80 4.14 11.15
N ILE A 224 6.46 4.96 10.32
CA ILE A 224 6.13 6.39 10.24
C ILE A 224 4.75 6.60 9.60
N GLN A 225 4.37 5.82 8.59
CA GLN A 225 3.03 5.87 8.01
C GLN A 225 1.96 5.36 8.99
N SER A 226 2.27 4.31 9.76
CA SER A 226 1.34 3.74 10.74
C SER A 226 1.06 4.72 11.87
N LEU A 227 2.10 5.39 12.38
CA LEU A 227 1.96 6.48 13.35
C LEU A 227 1.26 7.70 12.76
N ASP A 228 1.52 8.06 11.50
CA ASP A 228 0.76 9.12 10.82
C ASP A 228 -0.73 8.79 10.79
N LEU A 229 -1.09 7.58 10.35
CA LEU A 229 -2.46 7.10 10.30
C LEU A 229 -3.12 7.15 11.69
N LEU A 230 -2.59 6.40 12.65
CA LEU A 230 -3.25 6.23 13.95
C LEU A 230 -3.20 7.52 14.78
N ALA A 231 -2.01 8.06 15.04
CA ALA A 231 -1.88 9.22 15.92
C ALA A 231 -2.44 10.50 15.29
N ARG A 232 -2.13 10.77 14.01
CA ARG A 232 -2.46 12.05 13.37
C ARG A 232 -3.76 12.03 12.59
N LYS A 233 -4.05 10.96 11.83
CA LYS A 233 -5.26 10.91 10.98
C LYS A 233 -6.48 10.39 11.72
N VAL A 234 -6.31 9.53 12.71
CA VAL A 234 -7.43 8.96 13.48
C VAL A 234 -7.60 9.69 14.80
N LEU A 235 -6.65 9.58 15.74
CA LEU A 235 -6.83 10.07 17.10
C LEU A 235 -6.89 11.60 17.17
N LYS A 236 -5.95 12.30 16.53
CA LYS A 236 -5.95 13.77 16.51
C LYS A 236 -7.13 14.39 15.74
N SER A 237 -7.73 13.66 14.80
CA SER A 237 -8.95 14.11 14.13
C SER A 237 -10.23 13.71 14.87
N GLU A 238 -10.10 13.13 16.07
CA GLU A 238 -11.20 12.60 16.88
C GLU A 238 -12.08 11.61 16.09
N GLY A 239 -11.43 10.82 15.21
CA GLY A 239 -12.08 9.83 14.35
C GLY A 239 -12.80 10.41 13.13
N LYS A 240 -12.80 11.73 12.92
CA LYS A 240 -13.49 12.36 11.78
C LYS A 240 -13.05 11.80 10.43
N LEU A 241 -11.73 11.64 10.21
CA LEU A 241 -11.25 11.13 8.92
C LEU A 241 -11.55 9.64 8.73
N LEU A 242 -11.47 8.84 9.81
CA LEU A 242 -11.91 7.44 9.80
C LEU A 242 -13.39 7.35 9.44
N LYS A 243 -14.21 8.24 9.99
CA LYS A 243 -15.66 8.29 9.73
C LYS A 243 -15.97 8.41 8.24
N ASN A 244 -15.25 9.28 7.52
CA ASN A 244 -15.45 9.43 6.07
C ASN A 244 -15.25 8.09 5.33
N MET A 245 -14.26 7.29 5.71
CA MET A 245 -14.04 5.96 5.14
C MET A 245 -15.14 4.96 5.56
N THR A 246 -15.53 4.93 6.83
CA THR A 246 -16.58 4.02 7.29
C THR A 246 -17.96 4.36 6.71
N ASP A 247 -18.21 5.63 6.43
CA ASP A 247 -19.44 6.09 5.77
C ASP A 247 -19.52 5.57 4.32
N LEU A 248 -18.40 5.50 3.59
CA LEU A 248 -18.36 4.87 2.27
C LEU A 248 -18.72 3.37 2.33
N ILE A 249 -18.26 2.68 3.38
CA ILE A 249 -18.60 1.27 3.62
C ILE A 249 -20.10 1.14 3.92
N ASP A 250 -20.65 1.99 4.78
CA ASP A 250 -22.07 1.97 5.14
C ASP A 250 -23.00 2.30 3.98
N GLN A 251 -22.61 3.27 3.14
CA GLN A 251 -23.32 3.58 1.91
C GLN A 251 -23.33 2.39 0.96
N PHE A 252 -22.19 1.73 0.76
CA PHE A 252 -22.09 0.55 -0.10
C PHE A 252 -22.92 -0.63 0.43
N ILE A 253 -22.87 -0.90 1.74
CA ILE A 253 -23.71 -1.94 2.36
C ILE A 253 -25.19 -1.64 2.15
N SER A 254 -25.60 -0.39 2.41
CA SER A 254 -27.00 0.03 2.30
C SER A 254 -27.52 -0.02 0.86
N GLN A 255 -26.70 0.35 -0.12
CA GLN A 255 -27.03 0.29 -1.56
C GLN A 255 -27.22 -1.13 -2.07
N HIS A 256 -26.53 -2.11 -1.48
CA HIS A 256 -26.49 -3.49 -1.99
C HIS A 256 -27.08 -4.54 -1.04
N GLN A 257 -27.71 -4.14 0.07
CA GLN A 257 -28.24 -5.06 1.10
C GLN A 257 -29.25 -6.10 0.58
N SER A 258 -29.94 -5.82 -0.53
CA SER A 258 -30.89 -6.73 -1.17
C SER A 258 -30.23 -7.71 -2.15
N ASN A 259 -28.93 -7.57 -2.42
CA ASN A 259 -28.20 -8.46 -3.31
C ASN A 259 -27.68 -9.68 -2.54
N GLU A 260 -28.39 -10.81 -2.65
CA GLU A 260 -28.04 -12.06 -1.96
C GLU A 260 -26.65 -12.61 -2.36
N VAL A 261 -26.16 -12.32 -3.57
CA VAL A 261 -24.82 -12.75 -4.01
C VAL A 261 -23.73 -11.95 -3.29
N LEU A 262 -24.00 -10.69 -2.96
CA LEU A 262 -23.06 -9.82 -2.24
C LEU A 262 -23.13 -9.98 -0.74
N LYS A 263 -24.20 -10.56 -0.19
CA LYS A 263 -24.45 -10.71 1.23
C LYS A 263 -23.23 -11.17 2.05
N PRO A 264 -22.47 -12.22 1.67
CA PRO A 264 -21.28 -12.63 2.44
C PRO A 264 -20.19 -11.54 2.53
N TYR A 265 -20.06 -10.71 1.50
CA TYR A 265 -19.11 -9.60 1.47
C TYR A 265 -19.60 -8.45 2.36
N LEU A 266 -20.90 -8.14 2.30
CA LEU A 266 -21.52 -7.06 3.07
C LEU A 266 -21.51 -7.35 4.57
N GLU A 267 -21.90 -8.56 4.98
CA GLU A 267 -21.88 -9.00 6.38
C GLU A 267 -20.47 -8.93 6.96
N LYS A 268 -19.47 -9.42 6.21
CA LYS A 268 -18.08 -9.38 6.66
C LYS A 268 -17.52 -7.95 6.73
N LEU A 269 -17.92 -7.06 5.81
CA LEU A 269 -17.57 -5.64 5.88
C LEU A 269 -18.18 -4.96 7.09
N ALA A 270 -19.46 -5.23 7.38
CA ALA A 270 -20.13 -4.70 8.57
C ALA A 270 -19.42 -5.14 9.85
N GLU A 271 -19.11 -6.44 9.98
CA GLU A 271 -18.36 -7.00 11.10
C GLU A 271 -17.02 -6.31 11.30
N LEU A 272 -16.19 -6.26 10.25
CA LEU A 272 -14.84 -5.69 10.34
C LEU A 272 -14.86 -4.18 10.57
N LYS A 273 -15.85 -3.45 10.01
CA LYS A 273 -16.03 -2.03 10.28
C LYS A 273 -16.33 -1.78 11.77
N GLN A 274 -17.22 -2.58 12.38
CA GLN A 274 -17.51 -2.47 13.81
C GLN A 274 -16.28 -2.80 14.66
N GLN A 275 -15.55 -3.87 14.30
CA GLN A 275 -14.30 -4.21 14.97
C GLN A 275 -13.27 -3.09 14.85
N TRP A 276 -13.15 -2.46 13.68
CA TRP A 276 -12.24 -1.32 13.47
C TRP A 276 -12.55 -0.15 14.40
N LEU A 277 -13.83 0.22 14.51
CA LEU A 277 -14.29 1.28 15.41
C LEU A 277 -14.05 0.91 16.88
N SER A 278 -14.27 -0.35 17.25
CA SER A 278 -14.03 -0.86 18.60
C SER A 278 -12.55 -0.80 18.98
N LEU A 279 -11.66 -1.30 18.11
CA LEU A 279 -10.20 -1.24 18.30
C LEU A 279 -9.73 0.21 18.43
N THR A 280 -10.23 1.10 17.56
CA THR A 280 -9.91 2.54 17.61
C THR A 280 -10.28 3.14 18.96
N LYS A 281 -11.50 2.85 19.45
CA LYS A 281 -11.97 3.33 20.74
C LYS A 281 -11.12 2.77 21.89
N SER A 282 -10.81 1.48 21.86
CA SER A 282 -9.99 0.84 22.89
C SER A 282 -8.61 1.48 22.99
N ILE A 283 -7.91 1.63 21.84
CA ILE A 283 -6.61 2.31 21.80
C ILE A 283 -6.72 3.74 22.33
N ALA A 284 -7.76 4.48 21.94
CA ALA A 284 -7.94 5.87 22.37
C ALA A 284 -8.17 6.00 23.89
N GLU A 285 -8.84 5.03 24.51
CA GLU A 285 -9.04 5.01 25.97
C GLU A 285 -7.75 4.64 26.69
N GLU A 286 -7.07 3.56 26.29
CA GLU A 286 -5.82 3.14 26.92
C GLU A 286 -4.71 4.19 26.76
N ALA A 287 -4.65 4.87 25.61
CA ALA A 287 -3.70 5.94 25.35
C ALA A 287 -3.82 7.16 26.28
N LYS A 288 -4.97 7.35 26.95
CA LYS A 288 -5.12 8.39 27.99
C LYS A 288 -4.29 8.07 29.23
N HIS A 289 -4.04 6.79 29.49
CA HIS A 289 -3.28 6.29 30.62
C HIS A 289 -1.83 5.98 30.24
N ASN A 290 -1.61 5.41 29.06
CA ASN A 290 -0.29 5.06 28.54
C ASN A 290 -0.13 5.50 27.06
N PRO A 291 0.56 6.62 26.78
CA PRO A 291 0.75 7.09 25.39
C PRO A 291 1.47 6.09 24.47
N GLU A 292 2.27 5.16 25.01
CA GLU A 292 3.00 4.15 24.23
C GLU A 292 2.05 3.16 23.53
N GLU A 293 0.80 3.04 23.98
CA GLU A 293 -0.24 2.22 23.33
C GLU A 293 -0.47 2.64 21.88
N ILE A 294 -0.33 3.93 21.57
CA ILE A 294 -0.44 4.44 20.20
C ILE A 294 0.70 3.89 19.34
N GLY A 295 1.92 3.89 19.88
CA GLY A 295 3.11 3.41 19.18
C GLY A 295 3.03 1.91 18.92
N ALA A 296 2.77 1.14 19.99
CA ALA A 296 2.68 -0.31 19.96
C ALA A 296 1.59 -0.82 19.02
N ALA A 297 0.40 -0.21 19.03
CA ALA A 297 -0.70 -0.63 18.16
C ALA A 297 -0.58 -0.17 16.70
N SER A 298 0.27 0.81 16.40
CA SER A 298 0.20 1.56 15.14
C SER A 298 0.31 0.68 13.89
N VAL A 299 1.30 -0.23 13.84
CA VAL A 299 1.60 -1.06 12.66
C VAL A 299 0.47 -2.08 12.43
N ASP A 300 0.02 -2.78 13.47
CA ASP A 300 -1.11 -3.69 13.36
C ASP A 300 -2.41 -2.97 13.00
N TYR A 301 -2.63 -1.78 13.56
CA TYR A 301 -3.78 -0.94 13.21
C TYR A 301 -3.75 -0.56 11.72
N LEU A 302 -2.58 -0.18 11.19
CA LEU A 302 -2.39 0.10 9.77
C LEU A 302 -2.72 -1.11 8.89
N TYR A 303 -2.21 -2.31 9.23
CA TYR A 303 -2.52 -3.51 8.46
C TYR A 303 -3.99 -3.90 8.54
N PHE A 304 -4.58 -3.88 9.73
CA PHE A 304 -6.01 -4.13 9.92
C PHE A 304 -6.84 -3.19 9.03
N SER A 305 -6.59 -1.88 9.14
CA SER A 305 -7.21 -0.83 8.32
C SER A 305 -7.10 -1.12 6.83
N SER A 306 -5.91 -1.51 6.38
CA SER A 306 -5.61 -1.77 4.97
C SER A 306 -6.39 -2.95 4.42
N TYR A 307 -6.49 -4.06 5.18
CA TYR A 307 -7.30 -5.21 4.78
C TYR A 307 -8.80 -4.88 4.71
N VAL A 308 -9.32 -4.01 5.58
CA VAL A 308 -10.71 -3.56 5.51
C VAL A 308 -10.96 -2.68 4.28
N VAL A 309 -10.05 -1.74 3.98
CA VAL A 309 -10.11 -0.93 2.76
C VAL A 309 -10.05 -1.81 1.51
N PHE A 310 -9.17 -2.81 1.49
CA PHE A 310 -9.11 -3.77 0.38
C PHE A 310 -10.36 -4.63 0.27
N ALA A 311 -10.95 -5.06 1.40
CA ALA A 311 -12.22 -5.78 1.40
C ALA A 311 -13.31 -4.95 0.72
N TYR A 312 -13.41 -3.65 1.08
CA TYR A 312 -14.37 -2.73 0.47
C TYR A 312 -14.18 -2.62 -1.06
N LEU A 313 -12.94 -2.44 -1.53
CA LEU A 313 -12.63 -2.36 -2.96
C LEU A 313 -12.91 -3.69 -3.69
N TRP A 314 -12.60 -4.83 -3.06
CA TRP A 314 -12.92 -6.15 -3.62
C TRP A 314 -14.43 -6.40 -3.69
N ALA A 315 -15.20 -5.96 -2.71
CA ALA A 315 -16.65 -6.05 -2.74
C ALA A 315 -17.25 -5.20 -3.86
N ARG A 316 -16.75 -3.97 -4.08
CA ARG A 316 -17.14 -3.13 -5.23
C ARG A 316 -16.84 -3.80 -6.56
N MET A 317 -15.62 -4.35 -6.71
CA MET A 317 -15.26 -5.08 -7.93
C MET A 317 -16.13 -6.33 -8.13
N ALA A 318 -16.47 -7.05 -7.05
CA ALA A 318 -17.34 -8.21 -7.11
C ALA A 318 -18.77 -7.85 -7.51
N GLN A 319 -19.30 -6.73 -6.98
CA GLN A 319 -20.60 -6.19 -7.35
C GLN A 319 -20.67 -5.88 -8.86
N VAL A 320 -19.73 -5.10 -9.39
CA VAL A 320 -19.67 -4.83 -10.84
C VAL A 320 -19.52 -6.10 -11.65
N ALA A 321 -18.67 -7.03 -11.21
CA ALA A 321 -18.45 -8.29 -11.94
C ALA A 321 -19.71 -9.15 -12.01
N HIS A 322 -20.49 -9.18 -10.93
CA HIS A 322 -21.74 -9.90 -10.89
C HIS A 322 -22.78 -9.27 -11.83
N GLU A 323 -22.99 -7.96 -11.77
CA GLU A 323 -23.93 -7.25 -12.66
C GLU A 323 -23.58 -7.45 -14.14
N LYS A 324 -22.29 -7.39 -14.50
CA LYS A 324 -21.86 -7.61 -15.89
C LYS A 324 -22.11 -9.03 -16.38
N LEU A 325 -21.98 -10.02 -15.50
CA LEU A 325 -22.30 -11.41 -15.83
C LEU A 325 -23.81 -11.60 -16.01
N GLU A 326 -24.64 -11.01 -15.12
CA GLU A 326 -26.10 -11.07 -15.24
C GLU A 326 -26.60 -10.35 -16.50
N SER A 327 -25.96 -9.24 -16.89
CA SER A 327 -26.29 -8.50 -18.10
C SER A 327 -25.78 -9.15 -19.40
N GLY A 328 -25.19 -10.35 -19.34
CA GLY A 328 -24.72 -11.08 -20.53
C GLY A 328 -23.49 -10.50 -21.22
N THR A 329 -22.48 -10.06 -20.45
CA THR A 329 -21.20 -9.58 -21.01
C THR A 329 -20.47 -10.62 -21.87
N GLN A 330 -19.74 -10.16 -22.89
CA GLN A 330 -18.86 -11.01 -23.71
C GLN A 330 -17.55 -11.38 -22.99
N GLU A 331 -17.20 -10.71 -21.90
CA GLU A 331 -15.95 -10.92 -21.14
C GLU A 331 -16.14 -11.83 -19.92
N GLU A 332 -16.96 -12.88 -20.04
CA GLU A 332 -17.34 -13.71 -18.89
C GLU A 332 -16.15 -14.25 -18.08
N ALA A 333 -15.09 -14.68 -18.77
CA ALA A 333 -13.91 -15.26 -18.13
C ALA A 333 -13.21 -14.25 -17.20
N PHE A 334 -13.16 -12.98 -17.57
CA PHE A 334 -12.58 -11.91 -16.76
C PHE A 334 -13.37 -11.70 -15.48
N TYR A 335 -14.69 -11.53 -15.60
CA TYR A 335 -15.54 -11.27 -14.43
C TYR A 335 -15.65 -12.49 -13.51
N LYS A 336 -15.69 -13.73 -14.04
CA LYS A 336 -15.59 -14.95 -13.23
C LYS A 336 -14.26 -15.04 -12.48
N ALA A 337 -13.15 -14.64 -13.12
CA ALA A 337 -11.85 -14.58 -12.46
C ALA A 337 -11.81 -13.51 -11.36
N LYS A 338 -12.44 -12.34 -11.57
CA LYS A 338 -12.58 -11.30 -10.54
C LYS A 338 -13.33 -11.79 -9.31
N LEU A 339 -14.49 -12.43 -9.49
CA LEU A 339 -15.25 -13.03 -8.38
C LEU A 339 -14.46 -14.11 -7.64
N THR A 340 -13.72 -14.96 -8.37
CA THR A 340 -12.87 -15.99 -7.77
C THR A 340 -11.73 -15.38 -6.95
N THR A 341 -11.14 -14.29 -7.42
CA THR A 341 -10.07 -13.58 -6.70
C THR A 341 -10.61 -12.86 -5.47
N ALA A 342 -11.77 -12.22 -5.57
CA ALA A 342 -12.47 -11.61 -4.43
C ALA A 342 -12.76 -12.65 -3.34
N LYS A 343 -13.28 -13.81 -3.74
CA LYS A 343 -13.51 -14.94 -2.82
C LYS A 343 -12.22 -15.39 -2.15
N PHE A 344 -11.12 -15.55 -2.88
CA PHE A 344 -9.82 -15.90 -2.30
C PHE A 344 -9.34 -14.85 -1.29
N PHE A 345 -9.44 -13.56 -1.64
CA PHE A 345 -9.08 -12.48 -0.71
C PHE A 345 -9.87 -12.58 0.59
N TYR A 346 -11.21 -12.69 0.52
CA TYR A 346 -12.07 -12.80 1.69
C TYR A 346 -11.85 -14.09 2.50
N GLN A 347 -11.57 -15.21 1.84
CA GLN A 347 -11.44 -16.52 2.51
C GLN A 347 -10.02 -16.86 2.97
N LYS A 348 -9.00 -16.12 2.52
CA LYS A 348 -7.59 -16.42 2.85
C LYS A 348 -6.85 -15.21 3.41
N LEU A 349 -6.80 -14.12 2.65
CA LEU A 349 -5.99 -12.95 3.06
C LEU A 349 -6.67 -12.13 4.15
N LEU A 350 -7.99 -11.96 4.07
CA LEU A 350 -8.74 -11.14 5.02
C LEU A 350 -8.71 -11.70 6.45
N HIS A 351 -8.49 -13.01 6.64
CA HIS A 351 -8.32 -13.60 7.98
C HIS A 351 -7.10 -13.05 8.73
N ARG A 352 -6.12 -12.45 8.04
CA ARG A 352 -4.98 -11.80 8.69
C ARG A 352 -5.40 -10.65 9.62
N THR A 353 -6.58 -10.04 9.41
CA THR A 353 -7.11 -9.04 10.33
C THR A 353 -7.28 -9.57 11.75
N GLN A 354 -7.55 -10.87 11.93
CA GLN A 354 -7.71 -11.48 13.24
C GLN A 354 -6.40 -11.43 14.04
N SER A 355 -5.26 -11.69 13.40
CA SER A 355 -3.95 -11.61 14.05
C SER A 355 -3.59 -10.18 14.44
N HIS A 356 -3.87 -9.21 13.55
CA HIS A 356 -3.62 -7.80 13.82
C HIS A 356 -4.52 -7.28 14.95
N ALA A 357 -5.80 -7.65 14.95
CA ALA A 357 -6.71 -7.31 16.04
C ALA A 357 -6.23 -7.86 17.39
N ALA A 358 -5.85 -9.14 17.44
CA ALA A 358 -5.32 -9.75 18.66
C ALA A 358 -4.02 -9.09 19.15
N SER A 359 -3.14 -8.66 18.24
CA SER A 359 -1.89 -7.96 18.59
C SER A 359 -2.13 -6.54 19.09
N ILE A 360 -3.15 -5.85 18.57
CA ILE A 360 -3.59 -4.56 19.12
C ILE A 360 -4.16 -4.74 20.53
N GLU A 361 -4.96 -5.79 20.74
CA GLU A 361 -5.61 -6.08 22.01
C GLU A 361 -4.63 -6.49 23.12
N SER A 362 -3.42 -6.95 22.78
CA SER A 362 -2.38 -7.26 23.79
C SER A 362 -1.71 -6.03 24.41
N GLY A 363 -1.91 -4.84 23.85
CA GLY A 363 -1.37 -3.58 24.37
C GLY A 363 0.15 -3.44 24.28
N ALA A 364 0.70 -2.40 24.89
CA ALA A 364 2.12 -2.05 24.78
C ALA A 364 3.06 -2.80 25.73
N GLU A 365 2.53 -3.41 26.80
CA GLU A 365 3.33 -3.96 27.90
C GLU A 365 4.44 -4.88 27.40
N SER A 366 4.11 -5.91 26.61
CA SER A 366 5.08 -6.90 26.11
C SER A 366 6.20 -6.31 25.24
N VAL A 367 5.94 -5.20 24.54
CA VAL A 367 6.94 -4.53 23.68
C VAL A 367 7.84 -3.61 24.50
N MET A 368 7.32 -3.05 25.60
CA MET A 368 8.01 -2.06 26.43
C MET A 368 8.65 -2.66 27.69
N GLU A 369 8.34 -3.91 28.03
CA GLU A 369 8.85 -4.60 29.22
C GLU A 369 10.36 -4.89 29.13
N LEU A 370 10.86 -5.22 27.94
CA LEU A 370 12.28 -5.54 27.76
C LEU A 370 13.14 -4.27 27.82
N ASP A 371 14.01 -4.19 28.83
CA ASP A 371 14.98 -3.11 28.95
C ASP A 371 15.93 -3.07 27.74
N GLN A 372 16.38 -1.85 27.37
CA GLN A 372 17.22 -1.62 26.20
C GLN A 372 18.49 -2.47 26.17
N ASP A 373 19.13 -2.69 27.32
CA ASP A 373 20.39 -3.45 27.40
C ASP A 373 20.13 -4.95 27.25
N ALA A 374 18.91 -5.39 27.54
CA ALA A 374 18.51 -6.79 27.47
C ALA A 374 18.24 -7.29 26.04
N PHE A 375 18.10 -6.41 25.05
CA PHE A 375 18.00 -6.79 23.63
C PHE A 375 19.22 -7.55 23.10
N ALA A 376 20.34 -7.53 23.82
CA ALA A 376 21.57 -8.22 23.45
C ALA A 376 21.65 -9.70 23.88
N PHE A 377 20.70 -10.22 24.68
CA PHE A 377 20.77 -11.57 25.28
C PHE A 377 19.97 -12.64 24.54
#